data_AF-A0A6G3ZBJ1-F1
#
_entry.id   AF-A0A6G3ZBJ1-F1
#
_cell.length_a   1.000
_cell.length_b   1.000
_cell.length_c   1.000
_cell.angle_alpha   90.00
_cell.angle_beta   90.00
_cell.angle_gamma   90.00
#
_symmetry.space_group_name_H-M   'P 1'
#
loop_
_entity.id
_entity.type
_entity.pdbx_description
1 polymer ?
#
loop_
_entity_poly.entity_id
_entity_poly.type
_entity_poly.pdbx_seq_one_letter_code
_entity_poly.pdbx_strand_id
1 'polypeptide(L)'
;MQRQLVGELRVLGLRSNATFEEVKASYRRLARRYHPDVNPGDRDAEEKFIRITQAYQCLVDALPNRVVPEHKVAMVTEPQVPRPTVTIKHPQPPRVTVETNPDLSPEEHALKQRGFEQLQVLFRTQRFPRAIALVDGLAQRLTGDLEVRQWQAIAYQRWARYLIRYEHYEKARRALKKSLRLDPHNKSLWQEVSRDFQRIEHQLSQQHPRTPVSSSG
;
A
#
# COMPACT_ATOMS: atom_id res chain seq x y z
N MET A 1 14.87 -0.82 -29.46
CA MET A 1 13.89 -0.41 -28.43
C MET A 1 12.43 -0.66 -28.80
N GLN A 2 11.90 -0.22 -29.95
CA GLN A 2 10.46 -0.33 -30.26
C GLN A 2 9.87 -1.76 -30.31
N ARG A 3 10.65 -2.78 -30.71
CA ARG A 3 10.19 -4.18 -30.75
C ARG A 3 9.92 -4.79 -29.36
N GLN A 4 10.64 -4.34 -28.33
CA GLN A 4 10.50 -4.88 -26.98
C GLN A 4 9.20 -4.43 -26.32
N LEU A 5 8.80 -3.16 -26.50
CA LEU A 5 7.54 -2.60 -25.97
C LEU A 5 6.30 -3.25 -26.59
N VAL A 6 6.36 -3.61 -27.88
CA VAL A 6 5.28 -4.35 -28.55
C VAL A 6 5.12 -5.75 -27.96
N GLY A 7 6.21 -6.36 -27.49
CA GLY A 7 6.18 -7.62 -26.76
C GLY A 7 5.46 -7.49 -25.42
N GLU A 8 5.79 -6.48 -24.63
CA GLU A 8 5.17 -6.24 -23.31
C GLU A 8 3.68 -5.89 -23.41
N LEU A 9 3.27 -5.11 -24.44
CA LEU A 9 1.86 -4.84 -24.71
C LEU A 9 1.07 -6.12 -25.00
N ARG A 10 1.69 -7.05 -25.74
CA ARG A 10 1.08 -8.35 -26.06
C ARG A 10 0.93 -9.24 -24.81
N VAL A 11 1.86 -9.17 -23.86
CA VAL A 11 1.74 -9.85 -22.55
C VAL A 11 0.51 -9.34 -21.79
N LEU A 12 0.21 -8.04 -21.91
CA LEU A 12 -1.02 -7.44 -21.36
C LEU A 12 -2.27 -7.65 -22.24
N GLY A 13 -2.17 -8.40 -23.34
CA GLY A 13 -3.27 -8.63 -24.28
C GLY A 13 -3.71 -7.37 -25.04
N LEU A 14 -2.81 -6.41 -25.20
CA LEU A 14 -3.05 -5.12 -25.84
C LEU A 14 -2.40 -5.06 -27.22
N ARG A 15 -2.93 -4.18 -28.07
CA ARG A 15 -2.37 -3.90 -29.40
C ARG A 15 -1.18 -2.94 -29.26
N SER A 16 -0.32 -2.91 -30.28
CA SER A 16 0.88 -2.05 -30.32
C SER A 16 0.60 -0.54 -30.26
N ASN A 17 -0.65 -0.12 -30.45
CA ASN A 17 -1.12 1.26 -30.36
C ASN A 17 -1.85 1.57 -29.05
N ALA A 18 -1.81 0.67 -28.05
CA ALA A 18 -2.54 0.87 -26.81
C ALA A 18 -1.99 2.05 -26.00
N THR A 19 -2.92 2.79 -25.42
CA THR A 19 -2.66 3.97 -24.57
C THR A 19 -2.26 3.56 -23.17
N PHE A 20 -1.64 4.49 -22.44
CA PHE A 20 -1.24 4.26 -21.05
C PHE A 20 -2.42 3.89 -20.13
N GLU A 21 -3.61 4.45 -20.40
CA GLU A 21 -4.83 4.11 -19.65
C GLU A 21 -5.30 2.68 -19.94
N GLU A 22 -5.20 2.23 -21.19
CA GLU A 22 -5.48 0.83 -21.57
C GLU A 22 -4.46 -0.13 -20.95
N VAL A 23 -3.19 0.25 -20.89
CA VAL A 23 -2.11 -0.49 -20.21
C VAL A 23 -2.44 -0.67 -18.72
N LYS A 24 -2.79 0.40 -18.01
CA LYS A 24 -3.23 0.31 -16.61
C LYS A 24 -4.50 -0.52 -16.44
N ALA A 25 -5.49 -0.35 -17.31
CA ALA A 25 -6.76 -1.05 -17.23
C ALA A 25 -6.57 -2.56 -17.43
N SER A 26 -5.78 -2.96 -18.43
CA SER A 26 -5.50 -4.37 -18.68
C SER A 26 -4.65 -4.97 -17.56
N TYR A 27 -3.63 -4.25 -17.07
CA TYR A 27 -2.85 -4.68 -15.91
C TYR A 27 -3.74 -4.95 -14.70
N ARG A 28 -4.63 -4.03 -14.32
CA ARG A 28 -5.55 -4.23 -13.18
C ARG A 28 -6.45 -5.46 -13.36
N ARG A 29 -6.96 -5.69 -14.58
CA ARG A 29 -7.82 -6.83 -14.89
C ARG A 29 -7.05 -8.15 -14.79
N LEU A 30 -5.85 -8.20 -15.37
CA LEU A 30 -5.03 -9.41 -15.40
C LEU A 30 -4.41 -9.70 -14.03
N ALA A 31 -3.97 -8.69 -13.30
CA ALA A 31 -3.44 -8.83 -11.94
C ALA A 31 -4.49 -9.39 -10.97
N ARG A 32 -5.77 -9.01 -11.10
CA ARG A 32 -6.86 -9.62 -10.33
C ARG A 32 -7.13 -11.06 -10.76
N ARG A 33 -7.07 -11.35 -12.07
CA ARG A 33 -7.33 -12.68 -12.63
C ARG A 33 -6.28 -13.71 -12.20
N TYR A 34 -5.02 -13.32 -12.15
CA TYR A 34 -3.89 -14.19 -11.83
C TYR A 34 -3.33 -13.94 -10.42
N HIS A 35 -4.09 -13.27 -9.55
CA HIS A 35 -3.63 -12.98 -8.20
C HIS A 35 -3.41 -14.28 -7.41
N PRO A 36 -2.34 -14.42 -6.61
CA PRO A 36 -2.12 -15.60 -5.78
C PRO A 36 -3.25 -15.83 -4.75
N ASP A 37 -3.87 -14.77 -4.24
CA ASP A 37 -5.02 -14.89 -3.31
C ASP A 37 -6.25 -15.57 -3.94
N VAL A 38 -6.46 -15.43 -5.26
CA VAL A 38 -7.60 -16.07 -5.95
C VAL A 38 -7.19 -17.34 -6.71
N ASN A 39 -5.89 -17.59 -6.88
CA ASN A 39 -5.32 -18.81 -7.47
C ASN A 39 -4.23 -19.40 -6.57
N PRO A 40 -4.56 -19.82 -5.32
CA PRO A 40 -3.56 -20.33 -4.39
C PRO A 40 -2.98 -21.66 -4.89
N GLY A 41 -1.65 -21.73 -5.01
CA GLY A 41 -0.93 -22.94 -5.43
C GLY A 41 -0.90 -23.21 -6.94
N ASP A 42 -1.46 -22.33 -7.76
CA ASP A 42 -1.40 -22.42 -9.22
C ASP A 42 -0.11 -21.76 -9.75
N ARG A 43 0.86 -22.60 -10.10
CA ARG A 43 2.18 -22.17 -10.63
C ARG A 43 2.06 -21.45 -11.97
N ASP A 44 1.06 -21.78 -12.78
CA ASP A 44 0.84 -21.14 -14.09
C ASP A 44 0.24 -19.74 -13.91
N ALA A 45 -0.63 -19.55 -12.90
CA ALA A 45 -1.16 -18.25 -12.55
C ALA A 45 -0.06 -17.33 -11.98
N GLU A 46 0.81 -17.88 -11.12
CA GLU A 46 1.97 -17.17 -10.56
C GLU A 46 2.93 -16.70 -11.66
N GLU A 47 3.30 -17.58 -12.59
CA GLU A 47 4.20 -17.23 -13.70
C GLU A 47 3.58 -16.14 -14.61
N LYS A 48 2.28 -16.25 -14.89
CA LYS A 48 1.55 -15.23 -15.66
C LYS A 48 1.52 -13.90 -14.90
N PHE A 49 1.29 -13.91 -13.60
CA PHE A 49 1.28 -12.72 -12.75
C PHE A 49 2.63 -12.00 -12.73
N ILE A 50 3.73 -12.75 -12.64
CA ILE A 50 5.09 -12.22 -12.72
C ILE A 50 5.33 -11.55 -14.08
N ARG A 51 5.01 -12.24 -15.17
CA ARG A 51 5.18 -11.71 -16.55
C ARG A 51 4.35 -10.45 -16.79
N ILE A 52 3.09 -10.44 -16.34
CA ILE A 52 2.18 -9.27 -16.45
C ILE A 52 2.72 -8.07 -15.67
N THR A 53 3.31 -8.30 -14.50
CA THR A 53 3.88 -7.24 -13.66
C THR A 53 5.15 -6.67 -14.25
N GLN A 54 6.04 -7.52 -14.77
CA GLN A 54 7.26 -7.10 -15.46
C GLN A 54 6.93 -6.28 -16.73
N ALA A 55 5.98 -6.76 -17.53
CA ALA A 55 5.53 -6.06 -18.74
C ALA A 55 4.99 -4.66 -18.43
N TYR A 56 4.15 -4.54 -17.39
CA TYR A 56 3.62 -3.26 -16.96
C TYR A 56 4.73 -2.29 -16.50
N GLN A 57 5.70 -2.76 -15.72
CA GLN A 57 6.81 -1.92 -15.25
C GLN A 57 7.65 -1.39 -16.41
N CYS A 58 8.03 -2.26 -17.35
CA CYS A 58 8.77 -1.86 -18.56
C CYS A 58 8.02 -0.83 -19.40
N LEU A 59 6.69 -0.96 -19.50
CA LEU A 59 5.85 -0.01 -20.26
C LEU A 59 5.69 1.33 -19.55
N VAL A 60 5.57 1.33 -18.22
CA VAL A 60 5.51 2.58 -17.41
C VAL A 60 6.83 3.34 -17.51
N ASP A 61 7.95 2.65 -17.48
CA ASP A 61 9.28 3.28 -17.54
C ASP A 61 9.63 3.80 -18.95
N ALA A 62 9.06 3.17 -20.00
CA ALA A 62 9.34 3.53 -21.40
C ALA A 62 8.32 4.50 -22.04
N LEU A 63 7.09 4.59 -21.51
CA LEU A 63 6.08 5.52 -21.99
C LEU A 63 6.21 6.84 -21.21
N PRO A 64 6.68 7.94 -21.82
CA PRO A 64 6.69 9.23 -21.14
C PRO A 64 5.24 9.61 -20.83
N ASN A 65 4.97 9.91 -19.55
CA ASN A 65 3.68 10.35 -19.04
C ASN A 65 3.27 11.66 -19.74
N ARG A 66 2.69 11.56 -20.94
CA ARG A 66 2.20 12.70 -21.70
C ARG A 66 0.89 13.12 -21.07
N VAL A 67 1.00 14.17 -20.27
CA VAL A 67 -0.06 14.85 -19.55
C VAL A 67 -1.22 15.19 -20.51
N VAL A 68 -2.45 14.84 -20.10
CA VAL A 68 -3.69 15.52 -20.48
C VAL A 68 -4.60 15.62 -19.24
N PRO A 69 -5.45 16.67 -19.14
CA PRO A 69 -5.94 17.24 -17.88
C PRO A 69 -7.21 16.58 -17.31
N GLU A 70 -7.35 16.70 -15.98
CA GLU A 70 -8.51 16.50 -15.08
C GLU A 70 -9.67 15.56 -15.50
N HIS A 71 -9.70 14.34 -14.95
CA HIS A 71 -10.35 13.94 -13.68
C HIS A 71 -11.88 13.75 -13.76
N LYS A 72 -12.28 12.50 -14.03
CA LYS A 72 -13.58 11.96 -13.64
C LYS A 72 -13.37 10.52 -13.15
N VAL A 73 -13.41 10.32 -11.83
CA VAL A 73 -13.48 8.96 -11.25
C VAL A 73 -14.84 8.83 -10.59
N ALA A 74 -15.77 8.25 -11.33
CA ALA A 74 -17.05 7.81 -10.80
C ALA A 74 -16.82 6.52 -9.98
N MET A 75 -17.18 6.64 -8.71
CA MET A 75 -17.29 5.58 -7.72
C MET A 75 -18.49 4.68 -8.05
N VAL A 76 -18.40 3.37 -7.78
CA VAL A 76 -19.58 2.51 -7.57
C VAL A 76 -19.29 1.47 -6.46
N THR A 77 -20.04 1.64 -5.36
CA THR A 77 -20.63 0.76 -4.29
C THR A 77 -20.34 -0.76 -4.27
N GLU A 78 -20.35 -1.57 -3.18
CA GLU A 78 -21.04 -1.67 -1.85
C GLU A 78 -20.50 -2.97 -1.12
N PRO A 79 -21.08 -3.61 -0.05
CA PRO A 79 -21.41 -3.27 1.36
C PRO A 79 -20.80 -4.27 2.42
N GLN A 80 -21.17 -4.16 3.73
CA GLN A 80 -20.64 -4.88 4.92
C GLN A 80 -21.45 -6.13 5.40
N VAL A 81 -20.74 -7.21 5.84
CA VAL A 81 -20.95 -8.35 6.84
C VAL A 81 -22.36 -8.90 7.22
N PRO A 82 -22.58 -10.18 7.71
CA PRO A 82 -21.92 -10.78 8.91
C PRO A 82 -21.84 -12.34 9.09
N ARG A 83 -21.26 -12.78 10.25
CA ARG A 83 -21.47 -14.02 11.08
C ARG A 83 -20.38 -15.12 11.04
N PRO A 84 -20.34 -16.09 11.99
CA PRO A 84 -20.50 -16.06 13.47
C PRO A 84 -19.32 -16.76 14.22
N THR A 85 -19.30 -16.65 15.56
CA THR A 85 -18.38 -17.35 16.47
C THR A 85 -18.64 -18.86 16.51
N VAL A 86 -17.60 -19.70 16.29
CA VAL A 86 -17.53 -21.08 16.79
C VAL A 86 -16.11 -21.40 17.25
N THR A 87 -15.96 -21.71 18.54
CA THR A 87 -14.77 -22.29 19.18
C THR A 87 -14.82 -23.80 19.04
N ILE A 88 -13.83 -24.47 18.42
CA ILE A 88 -13.34 -25.84 18.81
C ILE A 88 -11.83 -25.96 18.45
N LYS A 89 -11.13 -26.78 19.24
CA LYS A 89 -9.69 -26.93 19.55
C LYS A 89 -8.76 -27.37 18.39
N HIS A 90 -7.47 -26.97 18.51
CA HIS A 90 -6.19 -27.39 17.87
C HIS A 90 -6.20 -28.59 16.88
N PRO A 91 -5.50 -28.51 15.73
CA PRO A 91 -4.04 -28.74 15.67
C PRO A 91 -3.27 -27.66 14.89
N GLN A 92 -1.94 -27.56 15.08
CA GLN A 92 -1.09 -26.51 14.50
C GLN A 92 -1.20 -26.41 12.97
N PRO A 93 -1.43 -25.22 12.39
CA PRO A 93 -1.34 -24.99 10.96
C PRO A 93 0.13 -24.82 10.52
N PRO A 94 0.46 -25.16 9.25
CA PRO A 94 1.81 -25.31 8.75
C PRO A 94 2.60 -24.01 8.90
N ARG A 95 3.85 -24.18 9.34
CA ARG A 95 4.89 -23.15 9.48
C ARG A 95 4.77 -22.11 8.37
N VAL A 96 4.27 -20.94 8.72
CA VAL A 96 4.58 -19.71 7.98
C VAL A 96 6.09 -19.64 8.00
N THR A 97 6.73 -19.58 6.82
CA THR A 97 8.15 -19.24 6.72
C THR A 97 8.29 -17.78 7.16
N VAL A 98 8.29 -17.61 8.49
CA VAL A 98 8.75 -16.41 9.14
C VAL A 98 10.24 -16.37 8.84
N GLU A 99 10.69 -15.43 8.03
CA GLU A 99 12.10 -15.04 8.02
C GLU A 99 12.35 -14.33 9.36
N THR A 100 12.41 -15.12 10.44
CA THR A 100 12.90 -14.69 11.73
C THR A 100 14.35 -14.34 11.51
N ASN A 101 14.73 -13.10 11.78
CA ASN A 101 16.13 -12.74 11.91
C ASN A 101 16.72 -13.66 13.00
N PRO A 102 17.66 -14.58 12.68
CA PRO A 102 18.05 -15.66 13.58
C PRO A 102 18.92 -15.22 14.78
N ASP A 103 19.17 -13.91 14.92
CA ASP A 103 20.13 -13.33 15.86
C ASP A 103 19.52 -12.70 17.12
N LEU A 104 18.19 -12.70 17.30
CA LEU A 104 17.58 -12.03 18.46
C LEU A 104 17.67 -12.90 19.74
N SER A 105 18.12 -12.30 20.83
CA SER A 105 18.15 -12.90 22.17
C SER A 105 16.73 -13.19 22.69
N PRO A 106 16.52 -14.20 23.57
CA PRO A 106 15.23 -14.44 24.21
C PRO A 106 14.62 -13.20 24.88
N GLU A 107 15.47 -12.32 25.43
CA GLU A 107 15.02 -11.06 26.04
C GLU A 107 14.51 -10.06 25.00
N GLU A 108 15.15 -9.99 23.84
CA GLU A 108 14.76 -9.14 22.71
C GLU A 108 13.47 -9.63 22.07
N HIS A 109 13.30 -10.94 21.94
CA HIS A 109 12.03 -11.56 21.53
C HIS A 109 10.89 -11.20 22.51
N ALA A 110 11.14 -11.33 23.82
CA ALA A 110 10.14 -10.99 24.83
C ALA A 110 9.82 -9.48 24.85
N LEU A 111 10.82 -8.62 24.58
CA LEU A 111 10.62 -7.18 24.44
C LEU A 111 9.77 -6.86 23.20
N LYS A 112 10.07 -7.48 22.07
CA LYS A 112 9.34 -7.34 20.81
C LYS A 112 7.88 -7.77 20.95
N GLN A 113 7.62 -8.92 21.57
CA GLN A 113 6.27 -9.42 21.81
C GLN A 113 5.46 -8.47 22.69
N ARG A 114 6.03 -8.04 23.84
CA ARG A 114 5.39 -7.06 24.72
C ARG A 114 5.13 -5.73 24.01
N GLY A 115 6.09 -5.28 23.20
CA GLY A 115 5.97 -4.08 22.37
C GLY A 115 4.82 -4.17 21.36
N PHE A 116 4.68 -5.32 20.69
CA PHE A 116 3.60 -5.56 19.75
C PHE A 116 2.21 -5.51 20.40
N GLU A 117 2.05 -6.19 21.54
CA GLU A 117 0.80 -6.21 22.29
C GLU A 117 0.39 -4.79 22.74
N GLN A 118 1.34 -4.01 23.27
CA GLN A 118 1.12 -2.62 23.64
C GLN A 118 0.77 -1.76 22.42
N LEU A 119 1.46 -1.94 21.29
CA LEU A 119 1.19 -1.22 20.05
C LEU A 119 -0.25 -1.48 19.56
N GLN A 120 -0.72 -2.73 19.61
CA GLN A 120 -2.09 -3.08 19.25
C GLN A 120 -3.12 -2.34 20.12
N VAL A 121 -2.89 -2.27 21.43
CA VAL A 121 -3.78 -1.53 22.36
C VAL A 121 -3.78 -0.03 22.04
N LEU A 122 -2.61 0.56 21.79
CA LEU A 122 -2.49 1.98 21.45
C LEU A 122 -3.20 2.31 20.12
N PHE A 123 -3.15 1.41 19.15
CA PHE A 123 -3.88 1.55 17.91
C PHE A 123 -5.40 1.43 18.07
N ARG A 124 -5.89 0.49 18.89
CA ARG A 124 -7.33 0.37 19.21
C ARG A 124 -7.85 1.63 19.91
N THR A 125 -7.04 2.21 20.79
CA THR A 125 -7.38 3.43 21.54
C THR A 125 -7.01 4.73 20.80
N GLN A 126 -6.53 4.64 19.56
CA GLN A 126 -6.11 5.78 18.73
C GLN A 126 -5.09 6.72 19.39
N ARG A 127 -4.26 6.20 20.30
CA ARG A 127 -3.21 6.95 21.02
C ARG A 127 -1.92 7.04 20.18
N PHE A 128 -2.00 7.65 18.99
CA PHE A 128 -0.91 7.68 18.01
C PHE A 128 0.42 8.27 18.51
N PRO A 129 0.47 9.38 19.27
CA PRO A 129 1.74 9.89 19.79
C PRO A 129 2.47 8.88 20.68
N ARG A 130 1.71 8.15 21.52
CA ARG A 130 2.27 7.07 22.35
C ARG A 130 2.68 5.86 21.51
N ALA A 131 1.88 5.51 20.49
CA ALA A 131 2.23 4.43 19.57
C ALA A 131 3.56 4.70 18.86
N ILE A 132 3.74 5.91 18.35
CA ILE A 132 4.97 6.35 17.68
C ILE A 132 6.17 6.31 18.64
N ALA A 133 6.02 6.85 19.85
CA ALA A 133 7.09 6.81 20.86
C ALA A 133 7.49 5.37 21.22
N LEU A 134 6.52 4.45 21.32
CA LEU A 134 6.78 3.04 21.58
C LEU A 134 7.60 2.40 20.45
N VAL A 135 7.15 2.53 19.20
CA VAL A 135 7.85 1.91 18.07
C VAL A 135 9.20 2.55 17.76
N ASP A 136 9.34 3.86 17.97
CA ASP A 136 10.64 4.54 17.84
C ASP A 136 11.61 4.06 18.94
N GLY A 137 11.12 3.84 20.16
CA GLY A 137 11.92 3.27 21.26
C GLY A 137 12.28 1.78 21.07
N LEU A 138 11.43 1.00 20.40
CA LEU A 138 11.73 -0.37 19.99
C LEU A 138 12.77 -0.40 18.88
N ALA A 139 12.65 0.47 17.87
CA ALA A 139 13.58 0.52 16.75
C ALA A 139 15.00 0.94 17.16
N GLN A 140 15.15 1.73 18.23
CA GLN A 140 16.47 2.05 18.81
C GLN A 140 17.13 0.86 19.49
N ARG A 141 16.35 -0.07 20.03
CA ARG A 141 16.85 -1.28 20.71
C ARG A 141 17.05 -2.43 19.73
N LEU A 142 16.14 -2.56 18.77
CA LEU A 142 16.08 -3.62 17.77
C LEU A 142 16.44 -3.05 16.39
N THR A 143 17.61 -2.43 16.28
CA THR A 143 18.02 -1.61 15.11
C THR A 143 18.10 -2.40 13.80
N GLY A 144 18.38 -3.70 13.87
CA GLY A 144 18.44 -4.62 12.73
C GLY A 144 17.12 -5.32 12.39
N ASP A 145 16.06 -5.11 13.17
CA ASP A 145 14.79 -5.81 12.99
C ASP A 145 13.90 -5.12 11.95
N LEU A 146 13.70 -5.80 10.82
CA LEU A 146 12.85 -5.32 9.73
C LEU A 146 11.38 -5.18 10.15
N GLU A 147 10.89 -6.06 11.03
CA GLU A 147 9.50 -6.04 11.48
C GLU A 147 9.21 -4.81 12.34
N VAL A 148 10.17 -4.41 13.20
CA VAL A 148 10.04 -3.19 14.00
C VAL A 148 10.03 -1.95 13.11
N ARG A 149 10.83 -1.92 12.03
CA ARG A 149 10.78 -0.86 11.02
C ARG A 149 9.44 -0.81 10.29
N GLN A 150 8.88 -1.96 9.94
CA GLN A 150 7.53 -2.07 9.36
C GLN A 150 6.47 -1.52 10.33
N TRP A 151 6.56 -1.83 11.62
CA TRP A 151 5.66 -1.29 12.64
C TRP A 151 5.75 0.23 12.74
N GLN A 152 6.96 0.81 12.64
CA GLN A 152 7.12 2.26 12.57
C GLN A 152 6.40 2.82 11.34
N ALA A 153 6.62 2.23 10.15
CA ALA A 153 6.00 2.68 8.92
C ALA A 153 4.46 2.66 9.01
N ILE A 154 3.88 1.57 9.54
CA ILE A 154 2.44 1.41 9.78
C ILE A 154 1.94 2.44 10.82
N ALA A 155 2.70 2.70 11.89
CA ALA A 155 2.31 3.68 12.91
C ALA A 155 2.20 5.09 12.32
N TYR A 156 3.18 5.53 11.54
CA TYR A 156 3.16 6.83 10.86
C TYR A 156 2.01 6.93 9.85
N GLN A 157 1.76 5.85 9.11
CA GLN A 157 0.66 5.80 8.14
C GLN A 157 -0.72 5.87 8.81
N ARG A 158 -0.95 5.11 9.88
CA ARG A 158 -2.21 5.18 10.65
C ARG A 158 -2.39 6.54 11.34
N TRP A 159 -1.31 7.14 11.83
CA TRP A 159 -1.35 8.50 12.35
C TRP A 159 -1.68 9.53 11.27
N ALA A 160 -1.12 9.39 10.07
CA ALA A 160 -1.49 10.24 8.93
C ALA A 160 -2.99 10.14 8.63
N ARG A 161 -3.56 8.94 8.57
CA ARG A 161 -5.01 8.74 8.40
C ARG A 161 -5.84 9.37 9.50
N TYR A 162 -5.37 9.32 10.73
CA TYR A 162 -5.99 10.05 11.83
C TYR A 162 -5.95 11.56 11.55
N LEU A 163 -4.80 12.12 11.21
CA LEU A 163 -4.63 13.56 10.92
C LEU A 163 -5.49 14.04 9.74
N ILE A 164 -5.65 13.22 8.68
CA ILE A 164 -6.53 13.50 7.54
C ILE A 164 -7.98 13.72 8.01
N ARG A 165 -8.46 12.89 8.96
CA ARG A 165 -9.84 13.03 9.51
C ARG A 165 -10.05 14.32 10.30
N TYR A 166 -9.00 14.91 10.85
CA TYR A 166 -9.04 16.18 11.59
C TYR A 166 -8.45 17.34 10.78
N GLU A 167 -8.42 17.20 9.45
CA GLU A 167 -7.99 18.24 8.50
C GLU A 167 -6.57 18.77 8.71
N HIS A 168 -5.71 18.00 9.38
CA HIS A 168 -4.31 18.33 9.59
C HIS A 168 -3.43 17.84 8.42
N TYR A 169 -3.76 18.26 7.20
CA TYR A 169 -3.19 17.76 5.95
C TYR A 169 -1.67 17.89 5.86
N GLU A 170 -1.10 19.03 6.26
CA GLU A 170 0.35 19.23 6.23
C GLU A 170 1.12 18.34 7.21
N LYS A 171 0.51 18.02 8.36
CA LYS A 171 1.09 17.04 9.29
C LYS A 171 0.93 15.62 8.73
N ALA A 172 -0.21 15.32 8.10
CA ALA A 172 -0.46 14.03 7.47
C ALA A 172 0.52 13.74 6.32
N ARG A 173 0.73 14.69 5.40
CA ARG A 173 1.70 14.58 4.30
C ARG A 173 3.11 14.26 4.81
N ARG A 174 3.56 14.95 5.86
CA ARG A 174 4.87 14.69 6.49
C ARG A 174 4.96 13.28 7.07
N ALA A 175 3.90 12.81 7.74
CA ALA A 175 3.84 11.46 8.29
C ALA A 175 3.86 10.38 7.18
N LEU A 176 3.12 10.57 6.10
CA LEU A 176 3.12 9.67 4.94
C LEU A 176 4.48 9.59 4.24
N LYS A 177 5.15 10.72 4.02
CA LYS A 177 6.53 10.71 3.48
C LYS A 177 7.49 9.97 4.42
N LYS A 178 7.29 10.09 5.74
CA LYS A 178 8.10 9.37 6.72
C LYS A 178 7.85 7.85 6.67
N SER A 179 6.60 7.40 6.54
CA SER A 179 6.30 5.96 6.44
C SER A 179 6.96 5.30 5.23
N LEU A 180 6.96 5.95 4.06
CA LEU A 180 7.61 5.40 2.85
C LEU A 180 9.13 5.28 2.98
N ARG A 181 9.78 6.20 3.71
CA ARG A 181 11.24 6.12 3.95
C ARG A 181 11.62 4.99 4.91
N LEU A 182 10.72 4.62 5.82
CA LEU A 182 10.96 3.57 6.81
C LEU A 182 10.84 2.17 6.19
N ASP A 183 9.98 2.01 5.19
CA ASP A 183 9.76 0.74 4.50
C ASP A 183 9.56 0.94 2.98
N PRO A 184 10.66 1.18 2.23
CA PRO A 184 10.58 1.53 0.81
C PRO A 184 10.22 0.34 -0.08
N HIS A 185 10.45 -0.90 0.37
CA HIS A 185 10.26 -2.11 -0.42
C HIS A 185 8.84 -2.71 -0.28
N ASN A 186 8.04 -2.19 0.66
CA ASN A 186 6.69 -2.67 0.89
C ASN A 186 5.67 -2.05 -0.07
N LYS A 187 5.33 -2.83 -1.11
CA LYS A 187 4.37 -2.46 -2.15
C LYS A 187 2.98 -2.15 -1.59
N SER A 188 2.52 -2.88 -0.56
CA SER A 188 1.21 -2.68 0.06
C SER A 188 1.14 -1.33 0.78
N LEU A 189 2.17 -0.99 1.55
CA LEU A 189 2.29 0.31 2.20
C LEU A 189 2.27 1.45 1.19
N TRP A 190 3.02 1.32 0.08
CA TRP A 190 3.04 2.31 -1.01
C TRP A 190 1.66 2.57 -1.61
N GLN A 191 0.90 1.51 -1.90
CA GLN A 191 -0.45 1.65 -2.43
C GLN A 191 -1.36 2.38 -1.45
N GLU A 192 -1.26 2.04 -0.17
CA GLU A 192 -2.08 2.67 0.86
C GLU A 192 -1.73 4.15 1.08
N VAL A 193 -0.44 4.48 1.16
CA VAL A 193 0.04 5.86 1.28
C VAL A 193 -0.35 6.69 0.06
N SER A 194 -0.30 6.11 -1.14
CA SER A 194 -0.72 6.80 -2.37
C SER A 194 -2.20 7.18 -2.34
N ARG A 195 -3.07 6.27 -1.85
CA ARG A 195 -4.50 6.58 -1.63
C ARG A 195 -4.69 7.68 -0.59
N ASP A 196 -3.90 7.67 0.48
CA ASP A 196 -3.98 8.68 1.53
C ASP A 196 -3.53 10.07 1.02
N PHE A 197 -2.53 10.15 0.14
CA PHE A 197 -2.21 11.41 -0.55
C PHE A 197 -3.34 11.89 -1.45
N GLN A 198 -3.95 11.01 -2.24
CA GLN A 198 -5.10 11.38 -3.09
C GLN A 198 -6.27 11.94 -2.27
N ARG A 199 -6.53 11.37 -1.09
CA ARG A 199 -7.56 11.89 -0.16
C ARG A 199 -7.24 13.31 0.29
N ILE A 200 -5.99 13.59 0.64
CA ILE A 200 -5.54 14.93 1.03
C ILE A 200 -5.74 15.93 -0.12
N GLU A 201 -5.29 15.60 -1.34
CA GLU A 201 -5.46 16.48 -2.50
C GLU A 201 -6.94 16.78 -2.78
N HIS A 202 -7.78 15.75 -2.74
CA HIS A 202 -9.22 15.89 -2.93
C HIS A 202 -9.85 16.80 -1.85
N GLN A 203 -9.45 16.67 -0.59
CA GLN A 203 -10.00 17.54 0.46
C GLN A 203 -9.53 19.00 0.31
N LEU A 204 -8.27 19.22 -0.07
CA LEU A 204 -7.75 20.56 -0.33
C LEU A 204 -8.43 21.24 -1.53
N SER A 205 -8.77 20.49 -2.58
CA SER A 205 -9.49 21.04 -3.74
C SER A 205 -10.91 21.49 -3.39
N GLN A 206 -11.57 20.80 -2.44
CA GLN A 206 -12.89 21.20 -1.96
C GLN A 206 -12.84 22.45 -1.07
N GLN A 207 -11.73 22.69 -0.37
CA GLN A 207 -11.56 23.87 0.49
C GLN A 207 -11.22 25.16 -0.29
N HIS A 208 -10.63 25.03 -1.49
CA HIS A 208 -10.32 26.16 -2.37
C HIS A 208 -10.93 25.96 -3.76
N PRO A 209 -12.25 26.15 -3.93
CA PRO A 209 -12.86 26.13 -5.25
C PRO A 209 -12.19 27.20 -6.12
N ARG A 210 -11.57 26.80 -7.23
CA ARG A 210 -11.01 27.74 -8.20
C ARG A 210 -12.14 28.67 -8.63
N THR A 211 -12.01 29.95 -8.34
CA THR A 211 -12.92 30.96 -8.88
C THR A 211 -12.84 30.86 -10.41
N PRO A 212 -13.95 30.63 -11.12
CA PRO A 212 -13.92 30.70 -12.57
C PRO A 212 -13.51 32.12 -12.93
N VAL A 213 -12.38 32.27 -13.60
CA VAL A 213 -11.96 33.55 -14.16
C VAL A 213 -12.94 33.83 -15.29
N SER A 214 -13.97 34.62 -14.99
CA SER A 214 -14.85 35.22 -15.99
C SER A 214 -14.01 36.18 -16.83
N SER A 215 -13.41 35.67 -17.91
CA SER A 215 -12.97 36.53 -19.00
C SER A 215 -14.21 37.00 -19.76
N SER A 216 -14.76 38.12 -19.30
CA SER A 216 -15.63 38.99 -20.08
C SER A 216 -14.76 40.03 -20.79
N GLY A 217 -15.07 40.32 -22.06
CA GLY A 217 -14.55 41.48 -22.80
C GLY A 217 -13.69 41.10 -23.99
#